data_AF-A0AAV5DGQ0-F1
#
_entry.id   AF-A0AAV5DGQ0-F1
#
_cell.length_a   1.000
_cell.length_b   1.000
_cell.length_c   1.000
_cell.angle_alpha   90.00
_cell.angle_beta   90.00
_cell.angle_gamma   90.00
#
_symmetry.space_group_name_H-M   'P 1'
#
loop_
_entity.id
_entity.type
_entity.pdbx_description
1 polymer ?
#
loop_
_entity_poly.entity_id
_entity_poly.type
_entity_poly.pdbx_seq_one_letter_code
_entity_poly.pdbx_strand_id
1 'polypeptide(L)'
;MLTFTLQEWPEEVYPPYANGPGYVISSDIADFIMSEFTKKKLRLFKMEDVSMGLWVEVFNRTRPIEYIHNVKFCQFGCINDYYTAHYQSPRLMLCMWQKLLEGKPECCNVR
;
A
#
# COMPACT_ATOMS: atom_id res chain seq x y z
N MET A 1 -2.29 -5.13 18.65
CA MET A 1 -3.00 -6.28 18.06
C MET A 1 -4.46 -5.86 17.92
N LEU A 2 -4.90 -5.55 16.70
CA LEU A 2 -6.31 -5.24 16.45
C LEU A 2 -7.08 -6.56 16.57
N THR A 3 -7.90 -6.69 17.60
CA THR A 3 -8.75 -7.87 17.79
C THR A 3 -9.87 -7.84 16.77
N PHE A 4 -10.07 -8.98 16.12
CA PHE A 4 -11.08 -9.21 15.11
C PHE A 4 -12.02 -10.31 15.66
N THR A 5 -13.33 -10.18 15.48
CA THR A 5 -14.30 -11.18 15.97
C THR A 5 -14.54 -12.21 14.88
N LEU A 6 -14.44 -13.52 15.13
CA LEU A 6 -14.63 -14.61 14.15
C LEU A 6 -15.78 -14.42 13.12
N GLN A 7 -16.79 -13.62 13.47
CA GLN A 7 -17.87 -13.17 12.61
C GLN A 7 -17.47 -12.24 11.42
N GLU A 8 -16.46 -11.37 11.52
CA GLU A 8 -16.06 -10.47 10.39
C GLU A 8 -15.14 -11.14 9.33
N TRP A 9 -14.43 -12.24 9.65
CA TRP A 9 -13.35 -12.89 8.87
C TRP A 9 -13.08 -14.31 9.39
N PRO A 10 -13.85 -15.31 8.96
CA PRO A 10 -13.81 -16.65 9.55
C PRO A 10 -12.45 -17.36 9.41
N GLU A 11 -11.57 -16.88 8.54
CA GLU A 11 -10.24 -17.47 8.29
C GLU A 11 -9.19 -16.99 9.32
N GLU A 12 -8.17 -17.81 9.58
CA GLU A 12 -7.15 -17.50 10.60
C GLU A 12 -6.18 -16.37 10.16
N VAL A 13 -5.99 -16.19 8.85
CA VAL A 13 -4.99 -15.26 8.30
C VAL A 13 -5.60 -14.49 7.12
N TYR A 14 -5.24 -13.21 6.99
CA TYR A 14 -5.55 -12.42 5.80
C TYR A 14 -4.72 -12.90 4.60
N PRO A 15 -5.19 -12.71 3.35
CA PRO A 15 -4.32 -12.91 2.19
C PRO A 15 -3.11 -11.97 2.25
N PRO A 16 -2.05 -12.21 1.46
CA PRO A 16 -0.97 -11.24 1.29
C PRO A 16 -1.53 -9.87 0.87
N TYR A 17 -1.10 -8.81 1.55
CA TYR A 17 -1.43 -7.43 1.20
C TYR A 17 -0.24 -6.51 1.43
N ALA A 18 -0.15 -5.45 0.62
CA ALA A 18 0.84 -4.40 0.83
C ALA A 18 0.33 -3.46 1.94
N ASN A 19 1.08 -3.38 3.04
CA ASN A 19 0.78 -2.52 4.17
C ASN A 19 1.76 -1.34 4.19
N GLY A 20 1.27 -0.12 4.40
CA GLY A 20 2.12 1.03 4.69
C GLY A 20 1.66 2.33 4.02
N PRO A 21 2.57 3.31 3.86
CA PRO A 21 2.20 4.64 3.34
C PRO A 21 1.84 4.65 1.85
N GLY A 22 2.04 3.55 1.13
CA GLY A 22 1.67 3.43 -0.28
C GLY A 22 2.31 2.25 -0.98
N TYR A 23 1.75 1.91 -2.14
CA TYR A 23 2.21 0.89 -3.08
C TYR A 23 1.83 1.30 -4.50
N VAL A 24 2.41 0.62 -5.49
CA VAL A 24 2.12 0.82 -6.91
C VAL A 24 1.52 -0.46 -7.48
N ILE A 25 0.46 -0.33 -8.25
CA ILE A 25 -0.16 -1.43 -9.00
C ILE A 25 -0.10 -1.11 -10.50
N SER A 26 -0.07 -2.15 -11.33
CA SER A 26 -0.20 -2.00 -12.77
C SER A 26 -1.63 -1.63 -13.16
N SER A 27 -1.78 -0.99 -14.33
CA SER A 27 -3.09 -0.49 -14.79
C SER A 27 -4.11 -1.61 -15.02
N ASP A 28 -3.68 -2.79 -15.43
CA ASP A 28 -4.57 -3.93 -15.66
C ASP A 28 -5.19 -4.49 -14.38
N ILE A 29 -4.45 -4.45 -13.25
CA ILE A 29 -5.00 -4.74 -11.92
C ILE A 29 -6.05 -3.69 -11.56
N ALA A 30 -5.75 -2.40 -11.76
CA ALA A 30 -6.68 -1.31 -11.47
C ALA A 30 -7.98 -1.42 -12.30
N ASP A 31 -7.86 -1.70 -13.60
CA ASP A 31 -9.00 -1.89 -14.52
C ASP A 31 -9.86 -3.08 -14.12
N PHE A 32 -9.22 -4.20 -13.74
CA PHE A 32 -9.93 -5.37 -13.23
C PHE A 32 -10.70 -5.06 -11.95
N ILE A 33 -10.05 -4.39 -10.98
CA ILE A 33 -10.67 -4.03 -9.72
C ILE A 33 -11.91 -3.17 -9.98
N MET A 34 -11.80 -2.13 -10.80
CA MET A 34 -12.94 -1.28 -11.14
C MET A 34 -14.09 -2.07 -11.81
N SER A 35 -13.77 -2.93 -12.78
CA SER A 35 -14.75 -3.78 -13.48
C SER A 35 -15.48 -4.73 -12.54
N GLU A 36 -14.77 -5.45 -11.65
CA GLU A 36 -15.41 -6.45 -10.78
C GLU A 36 -16.03 -5.82 -9.53
N PHE A 37 -15.51 -4.68 -9.06
CA PHE A 37 -16.10 -3.90 -7.97
C PHE A 37 -17.48 -3.35 -8.35
N THR A 38 -17.61 -2.75 -9.53
CA THR A 38 -18.90 -2.23 -10.03
C THR A 38 -19.95 -3.32 -10.23
N LYS A 39 -19.51 -4.56 -10.50
CA LYS A 39 -20.36 -5.77 -10.55
C LYS A 39 -20.64 -6.37 -9.17
N LYS A 40 -20.18 -5.76 -8.08
CA LYS A 40 -20.32 -6.23 -6.68
C LYS A 40 -19.75 -7.63 -6.44
N LYS A 41 -18.69 -7.99 -7.17
CA LYS A 41 -18.02 -9.30 -7.02
C LYS A 41 -16.82 -9.28 -6.10
N LEU A 42 -16.37 -8.08 -5.71
CA LEU A 42 -15.24 -7.88 -4.83
C LEU A 42 -15.73 -7.59 -3.41
N ARG A 43 -15.21 -8.33 -2.43
CA ARG A 43 -15.52 -8.16 -1.01
C ARG A 43 -14.79 -6.93 -0.48
N LEU A 44 -15.52 -6.00 0.13
CA LEU A 44 -14.93 -4.94 0.94
C LEU A 44 -14.61 -5.45 2.34
N PHE A 45 -13.52 -4.98 2.90
CA PHE A 45 -13.11 -5.21 4.28
C PHE A 45 -12.86 -3.86 4.97
N LYS A 46 -12.96 -3.85 6.31
CA LYS A 46 -12.79 -2.61 7.09
C LYS A 46 -11.42 -1.98 6.93
N MET A 47 -10.40 -2.79 6.66
CA MET A 47 -9.08 -2.35 6.25
C MET A 47 -9.02 -2.34 4.72
N GLU A 48 -8.80 -1.16 4.18
CA GLU A 48 -8.57 -0.84 2.77
C GLU A 48 -7.44 -1.66 2.14
N ASP A 49 -6.30 -1.81 2.80
CA ASP A 49 -5.13 -2.50 2.28
C ASP A 49 -5.40 -4.01 2.21
N VAL A 50 -6.13 -4.53 3.19
CA VAL A 50 -6.62 -5.92 3.16
C VAL A 50 -7.65 -6.09 2.06
N SER A 51 -8.52 -5.11 1.82
CA SER A 51 -9.46 -5.13 0.68
C SER A 51 -8.71 -5.21 -0.64
N MET A 52 -7.68 -4.39 -0.81
CA MET A 52 -6.81 -4.42 -1.99
C MET A 52 -6.13 -5.79 -2.16
N GLY A 53 -5.59 -6.38 -1.09
CA GLY A 53 -5.02 -7.73 -1.11
C GLY A 53 -6.03 -8.80 -1.54
N LEU A 54 -7.26 -8.74 -1.01
CA LEU A 54 -8.35 -9.64 -1.41
C LEU A 54 -8.67 -9.52 -2.90
N TRP A 55 -8.67 -8.31 -3.47
CA TRP A 55 -9.00 -8.11 -4.88
C TRP A 55 -7.89 -8.55 -5.81
N VAL A 56 -6.64 -8.28 -5.44
CA VAL A 56 -5.42 -8.74 -6.12
C VAL A 56 -5.38 -10.28 -6.12
N GLU A 57 -5.76 -10.94 -5.04
CA GLU A 57 -5.85 -12.40 -4.98
C GLU A 57 -6.87 -12.98 -5.97
N VAL A 58 -8.01 -12.29 -6.18
CA VAL A 58 -8.98 -12.69 -7.21
C VAL A 58 -8.39 -12.51 -8.62
N PHE A 59 -7.69 -11.40 -8.88
CA PHE A 59 -7.02 -11.16 -10.15
C PHE A 59 -5.96 -12.23 -10.45
N ASN A 60 -5.18 -12.63 -9.43
CA ASN A 60 -4.10 -13.60 -9.54
C ASN A 60 -4.57 -14.98 -10.04
N ARG A 61 -5.85 -15.32 -9.82
CA ARG A 61 -6.47 -16.55 -10.36
C ARG A 61 -6.63 -16.54 -11.88
N THR A 62 -6.63 -15.36 -12.48
CA THR A 62 -6.80 -15.18 -13.93
C THR A 62 -5.48 -14.94 -14.65
N ARG A 63 -4.55 -14.22 -13.99
CA ARG A 63 -3.25 -13.85 -14.54
C ARG A 63 -2.21 -13.85 -13.42
N PRO A 64 -1.02 -14.44 -13.61
CA PRO A 64 0.04 -14.41 -12.62
C PRO A 64 0.44 -12.96 -12.27
N ILE A 65 0.58 -12.69 -10.98
CA ILE A 65 1.06 -11.40 -10.46
C ILE A 65 2.51 -11.53 -10.01
N GLU A 66 3.31 -10.51 -10.33
CA GLU A 66 4.64 -10.33 -9.76
C GLU A 66 4.59 -9.37 -8.57
N TYR A 67 5.05 -9.83 -7.41
CA TYR A 67 5.16 -9.01 -6.21
C TYR A 67 6.60 -8.51 -6.08
N ILE A 68 6.78 -7.19 -6.16
CA ILE A 68 8.10 -6.56 -6.03
C ILE A 68 8.16 -5.83 -4.69
N HIS A 69 9.10 -6.26 -3.83
CA HIS A 69 9.37 -5.61 -2.55
C HIS A 69 10.59 -4.71 -2.67
N ASN A 70 10.46 -3.47 -2.19
CA ASN A 70 11.58 -2.53 -2.15
C ASN A 70 11.55 -1.75 -0.83
N VAL A 71 12.67 -1.74 -0.12
CA VAL A 71 12.84 -1.03 1.16
C VAL A 71 12.55 0.47 1.05
N LYS A 72 12.66 1.03 -0.16
CA LYS A 72 12.30 2.42 -0.49
C LYS A 72 10.81 2.72 -0.29
N PHE A 73 9.95 1.72 -0.25
CA PHE A 73 8.58 1.83 0.25
C PHE A 73 8.57 1.69 1.78
N CYS A 74 9.14 2.68 2.49
CA CYS A 74 9.39 2.56 3.92
C CYS A 74 8.09 2.65 4.75
N GLN A 75 7.75 1.59 5.48
CA GLN A 75 6.55 1.54 6.32
C GLN A 75 6.68 2.31 7.65
N PHE A 76 7.88 2.43 8.21
CA PHE A 76 8.08 2.84 9.60
C PHE A 76 8.55 4.29 9.78
N GLY A 77 8.74 5.03 8.69
CA GLY A 77 9.23 6.39 8.74
C GLY A 77 9.83 6.80 7.42
N CYS A 78 11.06 7.30 7.44
CA CYS A 78 11.77 7.74 6.25
C CYS A 78 13.15 7.09 6.20
N ILE A 79 13.57 6.69 5.01
CA ILE A 79 14.96 6.33 4.68
C ILE A 79 15.45 7.20 3.53
N ASN A 80 16.76 7.43 3.42
CA ASN A 80 17.28 8.13 2.25
C ASN A 80 17.03 7.30 0.98
N ASP A 81 16.89 8.00 -0.14
CA ASP A 81 16.54 7.45 -1.45
C ASP A 81 15.18 6.73 -1.45
N TYR A 82 14.22 7.28 -0.71
CA TYR A 82 12.87 6.72 -0.57
C TYR A 82 12.01 6.87 -1.84
N TYR A 83 11.04 5.97 -2.00
CA TYR A 83 9.88 6.15 -2.87
C TYR A 83 8.68 6.67 -2.06
N THR A 84 8.50 6.17 -0.84
CA THR A 84 7.51 6.66 0.11
C THR A 84 8.14 6.92 1.47
N ALA A 85 7.67 7.94 2.17
CA ALA A 85 8.05 8.24 3.54
C ALA A 85 6.79 8.36 4.41
N HIS A 86 6.78 7.63 5.51
CA HIS A 86 5.67 7.58 6.46
C HIS A 86 5.90 8.53 7.64
N TYR A 87 4.83 8.92 8.34
CA TYR A 87 4.87 9.82 9.51
C TYR A 87 5.52 11.20 9.27
N GLN A 88 5.36 11.76 8.06
CA GLN A 88 5.91 13.07 7.71
C GLN A 88 4.92 14.20 7.98
N SER A 89 5.34 15.21 8.75
CA SER A 89 4.56 16.44 8.93
C SER A 89 4.62 17.32 7.68
N PRO A 90 3.67 18.26 7.49
CA PRO A 90 3.70 19.17 6.34
C PRO A 90 5.03 19.92 6.14
N ARG A 91 5.67 20.34 7.24
CA ARG A 91 6.98 21.01 7.18
C ARG A 91 8.10 20.06 6.71
N LEU A 92 8.06 18.80 7.15
CA LEU A 92 9.02 17.79 6.69
C LEU A 92 8.81 17.49 5.20
N MET A 93 7.56 17.37 4.74
CA MET A 93 7.25 17.15 3.32
C MET A 93 7.81 18.27 2.42
N LEU A 94 7.68 19.54 2.83
CA LEU A 94 8.27 20.68 2.10
C LEU A 94 9.81 20.63 2.10
N CYS A 95 10.43 20.29 3.23
CA CYS A 95 11.88 20.12 3.31
C CYS A 95 12.37 19.00 2.37
N MET A 96 11.71 17.86 2.40
CA MET A 96 12.02 16.71 1.57
C MET A 96 11.82 17.01 0.08
N TRP A 97 10.76 17.74 -0.26
CA TRP A 97 10.52 18.21 -1.62
C TRP A 97 11.64 19.12 -2.13
N GLN A 98 12.11 20.07 -1.31
CA GLN A 98 13.24 20.92 -1.66
C GLN A 98 14.51 20.10 -1.93
N LYS A 99 14.83 19.15 -1.06
CA LYS A 99 16.00 18.27 -1.27
C LYS A 99 15.86 17.41 -2.53
N LEU A 100 14.65 16.93 -2.84
CA LEU A 100 14.39 16.17 -4.06
C LEU A 100 14.67 16.99 -5.32
N LEU A 101 14.26 18.28 -5.34
CA LEU A 101 14.58 19.19 -6.45
C LEU A 101 16.08 19.41 -6.62
N GLU A 102 16.87 19.27 -5.56
CA GLU A 102 18.34 19.31 -5.58
C GLU A 102 18.97 17.95 -5.93
N GLY A 103 18.17 16.93 -6.28
CA GLY A 103 18.65 15.58 -6.59
C GLY A 103 19.06 14.76 -5.36
N LYS A 104 18.63 15.15 -4.15
CA LYS A 104 18.98 14.51 -2.89
C LYS A 104 17.71 14.00 -2.19
N PRO A 105 17.23 12.79 -2.51
CA PRO A 105 16.03 12.22 -1.88
C PRO A 105 16.29 11.80 -0.41
N GLU A 106 16.65 12.73 0.45
CA GLU A 106 17.02 12.46 1.85
C GLU A 106 15.89 12.84 2.82
N CYS A 107 15.87 12.16 3.95
CA CYS A 107 14.96 12.49 5.03
C CYS A 107 15.28 13.85 5.65
N CYS A 108 14.23 14.45 6.22
CA CYS A 108 14.35 15.63 7.07
C CYS A 108 14.05 15.25 8.52
N ASN A 109 14.82 15.80 9.45
CA ASN A 109 14.60 15.59 10.87
C ASN A 109 13.93 16.81 11.48
N VAL A 110 13.08 16.58 12.47
CA VAL A 110 12.62 17.66 13.37
C VAL A 110 13.83 18.00 14.24
N ARG A 111 14.41 19.18 14.02
CA ARG A 111 15.33 19.79 15.00
C ARG A 111 14.51 20.40 16.13
#